data_AF-A0A3E4Z726-F1
#
_entry.id   AF-A0A3E4Z726-F1
#
_cell.length_a   1.000
_cell.length_b   1.000
_cell.length_c   1.000
_cell.angle_alpha   90.00
_cell.angle_beta   90.00
_cell.angle_gamma   90.00
#
_symmetry.space_group_name_H-M   'P 1'
#
loop_
_entity.id
_entity.type
_entity.pdbx_description
1 polymer ?
#
loop_
_entity_poly.entity_id
_entity_poly.type
_entity_poly.pdbx_seq_one_letter_code
_entity_poly.pdbx_strand_id
1 'polypeptide(L)'
;MKIAGCIFRKSEIREYTRATFLAHYKKREFYITSNQGYGKAKEPGKTRFYLSVMGDDGIYDVDYYDDFNNIEEAIEAALKGACLNKEE
;
A
#
# COMPACT_ATOMS: atom_id res chain seq x y z
N MET A 1 7.88 10.53 6.15
CA MET A 1 8.14 9.10 6.42
C MET A 1 8.91 8.51 5.24
N LYS A 2 9.87 7.61 5.46
CA LYS A 2 10.65 6.97 4.39
C LYS A 2 10.33 5.48 4.35
N ILE A 3 9.90 4.96 3.18
CA ILE A 3 9.57 3.53 2.93
C ILE A 3 10.12 3.20 1.54
N ALA A 4 10.83 2.08 1.36
CA ALA A 4 11.50 1.71 0.09
C ALA A 4 12.21 2.87 -0.64
N GLY A 5 12.93 3.72 0.11
CA GLY A 5 13.62 4.89 -0.47
C GLY A 5 12.70 6.05 -0.90
N CYS A 6 11.38 5.87 -0.87
CA CYS A 6 10.36 6.88 -1.14
C CYS A 6 10.06 7.70 0.12
N ILE A 7 9.95 9.03 -0.04
CA ILE A 7 9.65 9.95 1.05
C ILE A 7 8.20 10.45 0.92
N PHE A 8 7.35 10.04 1.85
CA PHE A 8 5.99 10.54 2.02
C PHE A 8 6.00 11.76 2.95
N ARG A 9 5.35 12.85 2.54
CA ARG A 9 5.15 14.04 3.38
C ARG A 9 4.10 13.73 4.43
N LYS A 10 4.28 14.21 5.67
CA LYS A 10 3.31 13.95 6.75
C LYS A 10 1.90 14.49 6.44
N SER A 11 1.80 15.60 5.71
CA SER A 11 0.53 16.18 5.28
C SER A 11 -0.26 15.30 4.32
N GLU A 12 0.42 14.42 3.59
CA GLU A 12 -0.18 13.55 2.58
C GLU A 12 -0.55 12.17 3.14
N ILE A 13 -0.18 11.88 4.39
CA ILE A 13 -0.54 10.63 5.07
C ILE A 13 -1.77 10.93 5.93
N ARG A 14 -2.91 10.35 5.54
CA ARG A 14 -4.16 10.45 6.31
C ARG A 14 -4.19 9.42 7.43
N GLU A 15 -3.67 8.22 7.16
CA GLU A 15 -3.62 7.13 8.14
C GLU A 15 -2.36 6.27 7.95
N TYR A 16 -1.69 5.95 9.05
CA TYR A 16 -0.63 4.95 9.07
C TYR A 16 -0.70 4.14 10.37
N THR A 17 -1.20 2.92 10.27
CA THR A 17 -1.28 1.94 11.36
C THR A 17 -0.75 0.59 10.88
N ARG A 18 -0.68 -0.39 11.77
CA ARG A 18 -0.27 -1.77 11.39
C ARG A 18 -1.25 -2.44 10.42
N ALA A 19 -2.48 -1.95 10.33
CA ALA A 19 -3.55 -2.56 9.55
C ALA A 19 -3.99 -1.72 8.36
N THR A 20 -3.65 -0.42 8.33
CA THR A 20 -4.12 0.51 7.29
C THR A 20 -3.04 1.53 6.95
N PHE A 21 -2.88 1.79 5.67
CA PHE A 21 -2.15 2.93 5.14
C PHE A 21 -3.00 3.66 4.11
N LEU A 22 -3.24 4.95 4.35
CA LEU A 22 -3.93 5.86 3.44
C LEU A 22 -3.06 7.08 3.21
N ALA A 23 -2.61 7.28 1.98
CA ALA A 23 -1.77 8.41 1.64
C ALA A 23 -1.93 8.84 0.18
N HIS A 24 -1.58 10.10 -0.11
CA HIS A 24 -1.41 10.59 -1.47
C HIS A 24 0.08 10.71 -1.80
N TYR A 25 0.49 10.22 -2.96
CA TYR A 25 1.88 10.29 -3.40
C TYR A 25 1.98 10.34 -4.92
N LYS A 26 2.68 11.35 -5.45
CA LYS A 26 2.90 11.54 -6.90
C LYS A 26 1.60 11.43 -7.74
N LYS A 27 0.49 12.05 -7.30
CA LYS A 27 -0.84 11.99 -7.96
C LYS A 27 -1.53 10.62 -7.91
N ARG A 28 -1.14 9.77 -6.96
CA ARG A 28 -1.75 8.48 -6.69
C ARG A 28 -2.24 8.45 -5.27
N GLU A 29 -3.47 7.98 -5.08
CA GLU A 29 -4.01 7.64 -3.78
C GLU A 29 -3.70 6.17 -3.47
N PHE A 30 -3.07 5.95 -2.33
CA PHE A 30 -2.76 4.63 -1.78
C PHE A 30 -3.82 4.30 -0.75
N TYR A 31 -4.47 3.16 -0.91
CA TYR A 31 -5.35 2.58 0.09
C TYR A 31 -4.96 1.12 0.31
N ILE A 32 -4.26 0.87 1.42
CA ILE A 32 -3.77 -0.45 1.78
C ILE A 32 -4.35 -0.83 3.12
N THR A 33 -4.99 -2.00 3.20
CA THR A 33 -5.64 -2.40 4.47
C THR A 33 -5.80 -3.90 4.65
N SER A 34 -5.71 -4.37 5.89
CA SER A 34 -6.04 -5.74 6.29
C SER A 34 -7.43 -5.88 6.92
N ASN A 35 -8.16 -4.77 7.12
CA ASN A 35 -9.40 -4.74 7.92
C ASN A 35 -10.68 -4.94 7.12
N GLN A 36 -10.58 -5.33 5.86
CA GLN A 36 -11.73 -5.38 4.95
C GLN A 36 -12.56 -6.68 5.03
N GLY A 37 -12.25 -7.59 5.96
CA GLY A 37 -13.04 -8.81 6.17
C GLY A 37 -12.93 -9.86 5.05
N TYR A 38 -12.12 -9.64 4.01
CA TYR A 38 -11.96 -10.54 2.85
C TYR A 38 -11.03 -11.76 3.09
N GLY A 39 -11.09 -12.31 4.31
CA GLY A 39 -10.51 -13.60 4.64
C GLY A 39 -9.11 -13.56 5.27
N LYS A 40 -8.66 -14.74 5.69
CA LYS A 40 -7.33 -14.97 6.29
C LYS A 40 -6.27 -15.08 5.19
N ALA A 41 -5.02 -14.79 5.53
CA ALA A 41 -3.89 -15.09 4.66
C ALA A 41 -3.91 -16.57 4.23
N LYS A 42 -3.53 -16.84 2.97
CA LYS A 42 -3.28 -18.19 2.44
C LYS A 42 -2.09 -18.81 3.15
N GLU A 43 -1.07 -18.01 3.44
CA GLU A 43 0.14 -18.45 4.12
C GLU A 43 0.02 -18.28 5.64
N PRO A 44 0.30 -19.34 6.43
CA PRO A 44 0.35 -19.24 7.89
C PRO A 44 1.39 -18.21 8.35
N GLY A 45 1.00 -17.35 9.30
CA GLY A 45 1.89 -16.33 9.88
C GLY A 45 1.93 -15.00 9.10
N LYS A 46 1.30 -14.91 7.93
CA LYS A 46 1.15 -13.65 7.19
C LYS A 46 -0.20 -12.99 7.45
N THR A 47 -0.27 -11.70 7.11
CA THR A 47 -1.50 -10.91 7.11
C THR A 47 -1.89 -10.62 5.66
N ARG A 48 -3.16 -10.86 5.32
CA ARG A 48 -3.69 -10.46 4.01
C ARG A 48 -3.93 -8.96 3.99
N PHE A 49 -3.39 -8.29 2.99
CA PHE A 49 -3.68 -6.91 2.70
C PHE A 49 -4.38 -6.80 1.35
N TYR A 50 -5.37 -5.91 1.30
CA TYR A 50 -5.86 -5.33 0.06
C TYR A 50 -4.94 -4.18 -0.33
N LEU A 51 -4.45 -4.17 -1.56
CA LEU A 51 -3.61 -3.13 -2.12
C LEU A 51 -4.39 -2.45 -3.23
N SER A 52 -4.61 -1.15 -3.05
CA SER A 52 -5.21 -0.28 -4.06
C SER A 52 -4.34 0.96 -4.26
N VAL A 53 -3.95 1.21 -5.50
CA VAL A 53 -3.28 2.44 -5.91
C VAL A 53 -4.01 2.97 -7.12
N MET A 54 -4.61 4.16 -6.96
CA MET A 54 -5.44 4.79 -7.99
C MET A 54 -4.88 6.17 -8.32
N GLY A 55 -4.78 6.48 -9.62
CA GLY A 55 -4.43 7.81 -10.09
C GLY A 55 -5.56 8.82 -9.86
N ASP A 56 -5.23 10.11 -9.82
CA ASP A 56 -6.23 11.19 -9.77
C ASP A 56 -7.17 11.18 -11.00
N ASP A 57 -6.81 10.46 -12.08
CA ASP A 57 -7.61 10.20 -13.28
C ASP A 57 -8.61 9.04 -13.12
N GLY A 58 -8.61 8.36 -11.97
CA GLY A 58 -9.49 7.23 -11.66
C GLY A 58 -9.00 5.89 -12.21
N ILE A 59 -7.80 5.83 -12.80
CA ILE A 59 -7.20 4.59 -13.30
C ILE A 59 -6.48 3.88 -12.15
N TYR A 60 -6.71 2.58 -12.01
CA TYR A 60 -6.03 1.77 -11.00
C TYR A 60 -4.70 1.25 -11.56
N ASP A 61 -3.61 1.63 -10.90
CA ASP A 61 -2.28 1.07 -11.15
C ASP A 61 -2.12 -0.29 -10.42
N VAL A 62 -2.78 -0.42 -9.26
CA VAL A 62 -2.76 -1.62 -8.42
C VAL A 62 -4.16 -1.85 -7.84
N ASP A 63 -4.68 -3.07 -7.97
CA ASP A 63 -5.96 -3.48 -7.36
C ASP A 63 -5.99 -5.00 -7.15
N TYR A 64 -5.45 -5.47 -6.02
CA TYR A 64 -5.45 -6.91 -5.69
C TYR A 64 -5.26 -7.19 -4.19
N TYR A 65 -5.41 -8.46 -3.82
CA TYR A 65 -5.14 -8.97 -2.47
C TYR A 65 -3.87 -9.82 -2.48
N ASP A 66 -3.01 -9.62 -1.49
CA ASP A 66 -1.83 -10.46 -1.30
C ASP A 66 -1.42 -10.51 0.18
N ASP A 67 -0.57 -11.48 0.52
CA ASP A 67 -0.22 -11.80 1.90
C ASP A 67 1.21 -11.36 2.23
N PHE A 68 1.35 -10.51 3.26
CA PHE A 68 2.63 -9.91 3.68
C PHE A 68 2.88 -10.11 5.17
N ASN A 69 4.12 -9.97 5.62
CA ASN A 69 4.44 -10.06 7.06
C ASN A 69 3.96 -8.81 7.82
N ASN A 70 3.93 -7.66 7.16
CA ASN A 70 3.57 -6.38 7.76
C ASN A 70 3.09 -5.37 6.70
N ILE A 71 2.58 -4.22 7.17
CA ILE A 71 2.08 -3.14 6.32
C ILE A 71 3.18 -2.48 5.48
N GLU A 72 4.43 -2.46 5.96
CA GLU A 72 5.54 -1.82 5.23
C GLU A 72 5.84 -2.60 3.95
N GLU A 73 5.96 -3.92 4.02
CA GLU A 73 6.09 -4.80 2.85
C GLU A 73 4.94 -4.61 1.85
N ALA A 74 3.69 -4.47 2.34
CA ALA A 74 2.54 -4.20 1.47
C ALA A 74 2.63 -2.83 0.77
N ILE A 75 3.11 -1.80 1.46
CA ILE A 75 3.36 -0.47 0.87
C ILE A 75 4.47 -0.55 -0.19
N GLU A 76 5.52 -1.31 0.05
CA GLU A 76 6.61 -1.51 -0.92
C GLU A 76 6.12 -2.24 -2.17
N ALA A 77 5.29 -3.27 -2.02
CA ALA A 77 4.67 -3.98 -3.14
C ALA A 77 3.76 -3.04 -3.95
N ALA A 78 2.94 -2.21 -3.29
CA ALA A 78 2.09 -1.22 -3.94
C ALA A 78 2.91 -0.17 -4.71
N LEU A 79 4.01 0.32 -4.12
CA LEU A 79 4.94 1.25 -4.79
C LEU A 79 5.56 0.62 -6.04
N LYS A 80 5.95 -0.66 -5.97
CA LYS A 80 6.52 -1.38 -7.12
C LYS A 80 5.46 -1.64 -8.19
N GLY A 81 4.26 -2.09 -7.81
CA GLY A 81 3.16 -2.36 -8.74
C GLY A 81 2.72 -1.10 -9.50
N ALA A 82 2.76 0.06 -8.85
CA ALA A 82 2.46 1.34 -9.47
C ALA A 82 3.65 1.99 -10.21
N CYS A 83 4.82 1.33 -10.29
CA CYS A 83 6.05 1.88 -10.87
C CYS A 83 6.47 3.23 -10.22
N LEU A 84 6.28 3.35 -8.90
CA LEU A 84 6.58 4.54 -8.11
C LEU A 84 7.78 4.37 -7.16
N ASN A 85 8.29 3.14 -7.01
CA ASN A 85 9.52 2.84 -6.30
C ASN A 85 10.70 3.60 -6.92
N LYS A 86 11.68 4.00 -6.10
CA LYS A 86 12.98 4.38 -6.65
C LYS A 86 13.65 3.08 -7.08
N GLU A 87 13.70 2.83 -8.39
CA GLU A 87 14.77 1.98 -8.93
C GLU A 87 16.10 2.64 -8.54
N GLU A 88 17.03 1.84 -8.01
CA GLU A 88 18.43 2.25 -7.83
C GLU A 88 19.09 2.45 -9.19
#